data_AF-A0A6P0NDP1-F1
#
_entry.id   AF-A0A6P0NDP1-F1
#
_cell.length_a   1.000
_cell.length_b   1.000
_cell.length_c   1.000
_cell.angle_alpha   90.00
_cell.angle_beta   90.00
_cell.angle_gamma   90.00
#
_symmetry.space_group_name_H-M   'P 1'
#
loop_
_entity.id
_entity.type
_entity.pdbx_description
1 polymer ?
#
loop_
_entity_poly.entity_id
_entity_poly.type
_entity_poly.pdbx_seq_one_letter_code
_entity_poly.pdbx_strand_id
1 'polypeptide(L)'
;AYWLTPDYCQQLTVDDDVATREVKLGRSLYRQALQRSDAQALTQALGTKEAELLRPTVRRFILEEDGLLLLCSDGLSNNNLIEKFGRDLPQKVNSHRISVESAVESLIDLAFQHNGQDDISVVLTYCAVSPQYPTVLNLGDMSSSKELQVVNLEQQTALTPSLPAEITTTNDKKPETTRSYRDWIRALFGLLGVVGILVGAGAILLATQWILAPEGFQKMRDRFFPSPDPNLPESSPTEQELPDN
;
A
#
# COMPACT_ATOMS: atom_id res chain seq x y z
N ALA A 1 7.22 0.78 -6.86
CA ALA A 1 8.44 0.91 -6.02
C ALA A 1 8.31 2.13 -5.11
N TYR A 2 8.77 2.00 -3.87
CA TYR A 2 8.59 2.99 -2.81
C TYR A 2 9.88 3.18 -2.00
N TRP A 3 10.08 4.39 -1.52
CA TRP A 3 11.05 4.73 -0.48
C TRP A 3 10.29 5.14 0.78
N LEU A 4 10.59 4.49 1.89
CA LEU A 4 9.91 4.69 3.17
C LEU A 4 10.92 5.16 4.21
N THR A 5 10.60 6.28 4.86
CA THR A 5 11.34 6.82 6.00
C THR A 5 10.38 6.93 7.19
N PRO A 6 10.87 7.21 8.41
CA PRO A 6 9.99 7.47 9.55
C PRO A 6 8.99 8.61 9.30
N ASP A 7 9.34 9.55 8.44
CA ASP A 7 8.57 10.78 8.22
C ASP A 7 7.69 10.75 6.97
N TYR A 8 8.08 10.01 5.93
CA TYR A 8 7.35 10.02 4.66
C TYR A 8 7.41 8.69 3.88
N CYS A 9 6.47 8.58 2.94
CA CYS A 9 6.39 7.50 1.97
C CYS A 9 6.42 8.13 0.58
N GLN A 10 7.42 7.78 -0.23
CA GLN A 10 7.62 8.31 -1.57
C GLN A 10 7.45 7.21 -2.61
N GLN A 11 6.48 7.36 -3.50
CA GLN A 11 6.36 6.52 -4.69
C GLN A 11 7.44 6.88 -5.71
N LEU A 12 8.24 5.89 -6.12
CA LEU A 12 9.40 6.09 -7.01
C LEU A 12 9.07 5.82 -8.48
N THR A 13 8.07 4.98 -8.75
CA THR A 13 7.64 4.56 -10.09
C THR A 13 6.17 4.89 -10.30
N VAL A 14 5.79 5.16 -11.54
CA VAL A 14 4.39 5.31 -11.96
C VAL A 14 4.10 4.22 -12.97
N ASP A 15 2.94 3.60 -12.87
CA ASP A 15 2.58 2.45 -13.69
C ASP A 15 2.45 2.82 -15.17
N ASP A 16 2.82 1.88 -16.04
CA ASP A 16 2.61 2.00 -17.48
C ASP A 16 1.22 1.48 -17.84
N ASP A 17 0.16 2.11 -17.30
CA ASP A 17 -1.24 1.77 -17.53
C ASP A 17 -1.99 2.84 -18.36
N VAL A 18 -3.22 2.52 -18.76
CA VAL A 18 -4.05 3.43 -19.56
C VAL A 18 -4.33 4.72 -18.81
N ALA A 19 -4.65 4.65 -17.51
CA ALA A 19 -4.95 5.82 -16.71
C ALA A 19 -3.77 6.81 -16.69
N THR A 20 -2.57 6.30 -16.41
CA THR A 20 -1.33 7.08 -16.42
C THR A 20 -1.05 7.65 -17.81
N ARG A 21 -1.25 6.87 -18.87
CA ARG A 21 -1.07 7.36 -20.25
C ARG A 21 -2.00 8.52 -20.57
N GLU A 22 -3.30 8.42 -20.26
CA GLU A 22 -4.25 9.49 -20.55
C GLU A 22 -3.93 10.78 -19.78
N VAL A 23 -3.44 10.65 -18.54
CA VAL A 23 -2.97 11.79 -17.74
C VAL A 23 -1.70 12.39 -18.32
N LYS A 24 -0.68 11.57 -18.63
CA LYS A 24 0.59 12.03 -19.22
C LYS A 24 0.39 12.73 -20.56
N LEU A 25 -0.61 12.33 -21.34
CA LEU A 25 -0.98 12.98 -22.61
C LEU A 25 -1.88 14.22 -22.45
N GLY A 26 -2.21 14.62 -21.22
CA GLY A 26 -3.07 15.77 -20.94
C GLY A 26 -4.53 15.59 -21.36
N ARG A 27 -4.99 14.35 -21.56
CA ARG A 27 -6.35 14.04 -22.05
C ARG A 27 -7.37 13.95 -20.93
N SER A 28 -6.95 13.71 -19.70
CA SER A 28 -7.84 13.54 -18.55
C SER A 28 -7.13 13.84 -17.25
N LEU A 29 -7.87 14.28 -16.23
CA LEU A 29 -7.38 14.33 -14.86
C LEU A 29 -7.29 12.91 -14.30
N TYR A 30 -6.34 12.63 -13.41
CA TYR A 30 -6.13 11.28 -12.88
C TYR A 30 -7.39 10.66 -12.27
N ARG A 31 -8.15 11.44 -11.48
CA ARG A 31 -9.42 10.98 -10.89
C ARG A 31 -10.44 10.56 -11.96
N GLN A 32 -10.48 11.23 -13.10
CA GLN A 32 -11.38 10.90 -14.22
C GLN A 32 -10.86 9.69 -15.00
N ALA A 33 -9.55 9.62 -15.26
CA ALA A 33 -8.92 8.50 -15.94
C ALA A 33 -9.15 7.16 -15.21
N LEU A 34 -9.15 7.18 -13.88
CA LEU A 34 -9.46 6.01 -13.03
C LEU A 34 -10.89 5.48 -13.16
N GLN A 35 -11.85 6.26 -13.69
CA GLN A 35 -13.23 5.81 -13.89
C GLN A 35 -13.40 4.96 -15.14
N ARG A 36 -12.37 4.85 -15.99
CA ARG A 36 -12.41 4.00 -17.18
C ARG A 36 -12.39 2.53 -16.79
N SER A 37 -13.13 1.70 -17.52
CA SER A 37 -13.11 0.24 -17.32
C SER A 37 -11.75 -0.39 -17.61
N ASP A 38 -10.94 0.24 -18.47
CA ASP A 38 -9.60 -0.21 -18.85
C ASP A 38 -8.48 0.60 -18.16
N ALA A 39 -8.79 1.36 -17.10
CA ALA A 39 -7.85 2.27 -16.45
C ALA A 39 -6.52 1.59 -16.08
N GLN A 40 -6.59 0.40 -15.49
CA GLN A 40 -5.44 -0.38 -15.01
C GLN A 40 -4.87 -1.32 -16.10
N ALA A 41 -5.36 -1.26 -17.34
CA ALA A 41 -4.82 -2.10 -18.41
C ALA A 41 -3.39 -1.66 -18.75
N LEU A 42 -2.45 -2.61 -18.74
CA LEU A 42 -1.05 -2.35 -19.07
C LEU A 42 -0.91 -1.86 -20.52
N THR A 43 -0.15 -0.81 -20.71
CA THR A 43 0.19 -0.23 -22.03
C THR A 43 1.52 -0.78 -22.57
N GLN A 44 2.31 -1.39 -21.69
CA GLN A 44 3.60 -1.98 -21.98
C GLN A 44 3.85 -3.16 -21.04
N ALA A 45 4.31 -4.28 -21.60
CA ALA A 45 4.81 -5.43 -20.86
C ALA A 45 5.81 -6.19 -21.71
N LEU A 46 6.82 -6.79 -21.06
CA LEU A 46 7.78 -7.66 -21.74
C LEU A 46 7.04 -8.84 -22.40
N GLY A 47 7.43 -9.21 -23.61
CA GLY A 47 6.81 -10.31 -24.36
C GLY A 47 5.53 -9.94 -25.12
N THR A 48 4.99 -8.72 -24.95
CA THR A 48 3.82 -8.26 -25.73
C THR A 48 4.18 -7.55 -27.04
N LYS A 49 5.42 -7.07 -27.16
CA LYS A 49 5.95 -6.33 -28.31
C LYS A 49 7.44 -6.66 -28.50
N GLU A 50 7.97 -6.35 -29.67
CA GLU A 50 9.40 -6.38 -29.95
C GLU A 50 10.18 -5.48 -28.97
N ALA A 51 11.41 -5.86 -28.63
CA ALA A 51 12.21 -5.19 -27.61
C ALA A 51 12.50 -3.72 -27.97
N GLU A 52 12.65 -3.43 -29.25
CA GLU A 52 12.89 -2.11 -29.83
C GLU A 52 11.70 -1.16 -29.66
N LEU A 53 10.51 -1.69 -29.33
CA LEU A 53 9.30 -0.92 -29.05
C LEU A 53 9.07 -0.72 -27.54
N LEU A 54 9.79 -1.44 -26.69
CA LEU A 54 9.75 -1.22 -25.24
C LEU A 54 10.48 0.10 -24.91
N ARG A 55 9.92 0.84 -23.97
CA ARG A 55 10.46 2.08 -23.40
C ARG A 55 10.49 1.95 -21.87
N PRO A 56 11.41 1.16 -21.30
CA PRO A 56 11.54 1.06 -19.85
C PRO A 56 11.90 2.41 -19.24
N THR A 57 11.22 2.80 -18.17
CA THR A 57 11.55 4.02 -17.44
C THR A 57 12.74 3.76 -16.51
N VAL A 58 13.87 4.41 -16.75
CA VAL A 58 15.05 4.36 -15.89
C VAL A 58 15.13 5.63 -15.05
N ARG A 59 15.25 5.49 -13.73
CA ARG A 59 15.44 6.61 -12.81
C ARG A 59 16.63 6.35 -11.92
N ARG A 60 17.43 7.39 -11.67
CA ARG A 60 18.44 7.39 -10.63
C ARG A 60 17.82 7.93 -9.35
N PHE A 61 17.94 7.19 -8.26
CA PHE A 61 17.45 7.58 -6.95
C PHE A 61 18.66 7.67 -6.01
N ILE A 62 18.80 8.80 -5.32
CA ILE A 62 19.90 9.06 -4.39
C ILE A 62 19.35 8.85 -2.98
N LEU A 63 20.04 8.02 -2.20
CA LEU A 63 19.70 7.76 -0.79
C LEU A 63 20.49 8.73 0.07
N GLU A 64 19.80 9.65 0.73
CA GLU A 64 20.41 10.67 1.59
C GLU A 64 20.19 10.39 3.09
N GLU A 65 19.32 9.43 3.42
CA GLU A 65 18.94 9.07 4.77
C GLU A 65 18.67 7.56 4.91
N ASP A 66 18.55 7.11 6.16
CA ASP A 66 18.21 5.72 6.48
C ASP A 66 16.74 5.45 6.18
N GLY A 67 16.45 4.30 5.57
CA GLY A 67 15.07 3.94 5.23
C GLY A 67 14.93 2.57 4.60
N LEU A 68 13.73 2.30 4.10
CA LEU A 68 13.38 1.06 3.42
C LEU A 68 13.10 1.30 1.95
N LEU A 69 13.82 0.58 1.09
CA LEU A 69 13.49 0.47 -0.33
C LEU A 69 12.57 -0.73 -0.53
N LEU A 70 11.37 -0.46 -1.07
CA LEU A 70 10.33 -1.45 -1.32
C LEU A 70 10.07 -1.58 -2.83
N LEU A 71 10.23 -2.78 -3.37
CA LEU A 71 9.69 -3.17 -4.67
C LEU A 71 8.55 -4.16 -4.43
N CYS A 72 7.46 -4.00 -5.15
CA CYS A 72 6.30 -4.88 -5.00
C CYS A 72 5.47 -4.95 -6.27
N SER A 73 4.68 -6.03 -6.39
CA SER A 73 3.59 -6.11 -7.36
C SER A 73 2.42 -5.22 -6.95
N ASP A 74 1.52 -4.98 -7.91
CA ASP A 74 0.22 -4.33 -7.71
C ASP A 74 -0.67 -5.07 -6.71
N GLY A 75 -0.53 -6.39 -6.59
CA GLY A 75 -1.13 -7.19 -5.52
C GLY A 75 -0.89 -6.61 -4.10
N LEU A 76 0.25 -5.94 -3.86
CA LEU A 76 0.50 -5.19 -2.61
C LEU A 76 0.10 -3.72 -2.71
N SER A 77 0.51 -2.99 -3.75
CA SER A 77 0.38 -1.52 -3.79
C SER A 77 -1.04 -1.01 -4.09
N ASN A 78 -1.91 -1.88 -4.61
CA ASN A 78 -3.30 -1.54 -4.87
C ASN A 78 -4.01 -0.96 -3.62
N ASN A 79 -5.06 -0.18 -3.86
CA ASN A 79 -5.82 0.53 -2.81
C ASN A 79 -5.02 1.54 -1.97
N ASN A 80 -3.83 1.94 -2.43
CA ASN A 80 -2.89 2.80 -1.72
C ASN A 80 -2.49 2.23 -0.34
N LEU A 81 -2.26 0.93 -0.28
CA LEU A 81 -2.01 0.21 0.97
C LEU A 81 -0.71 0.69 1.63
N ILE A 82 0.35 0.85 0.85
CA ILE A 82 1.67 1.27 1.36
C ILE A 82 1.63 2.70 1.90
N GLU A 83 0.93 3.60 1.22
CA GLU A 83 0.76 5.00 1.61
C GLU A 83 -0.05 5.14 2.90
N LYS A 84 -1.00 4.23 3.13
CA LYS A 84 -1.86 4.22 4.33
C LYS A 84 -1.21 3.55 5.53
N PHE A 85 -0.52 2.42 5.32
CA PHE A 85 -0.10 1.53 6.41
C PHE A 85 1.41 1.33 6.51
N GLY A 86 2.20 1.73 5.52
CA GLY A 86 3.64 1.47 5.49
C GLY A 86 4.51 2.47 6.26
N ARG A 87 3.96 3.57 6.77
CA ARG A 87 4.75 4.70 7.33
C ARG A 87 5.50 4.34 8.62
N ASP A 88 4.97 3.45 9.44
CA ASP A 88 5.58 3.08 10.73
C ASP A 88 6.65 1.98 10.59
N LEU A 89 6.71 1.32 9.43
CA LEU A 89 7.61 0.21 9.15
C LEU A 89 9.09 0.60 9.28
N PRO A 90 9.57 1.72 8.70
CA PRO A 90 10.97 2.13 8.81
C PRO A 90 11.38 2.34 10.26
N GLN A 91 10.55 3.03 11.06
CA GLN A 91 10.88 3.25 12.47
C GLN A 91 11.00 1.93 13.24
N LYS A 92 10.10 0.97 13.01
CA LYS A 92 10.13 -0.34 13.66
C LYS A 92 11.36 -1.17 13.27
N VAL A 93 11.73 -1.16 11.99
CA VAL A 93 12.92 -1.86 11.49
C VAL A 93 14.21 -1.19 12.00
N ASN A 94 14.34 0.13 11.89
CA ASN A 94 15.53 0.88 12.32
C ASN A 94 15.79 0.75 13.82
N SER A 95 14.72 0.72 14.63
CA SER A 95 14.79 0.50 16.08
C SER A 95 14.96 -0.97 16.47
N HIS A 96 15.16 -1.87 15.51
CA HIS A 96 15.30 -3.33 15.71
C HIS A 96 14.13 -3.95 16.47
N ARG A 97 12.95 -3.31 16.45
CA ARG A 97 11.72 -3.85 17.06
C ARG A 97 11.17 -5.02 16.25
N ILE A 98 11.39 -5.00 14.93
CA ILE A 98 11.07 -6.08 14.01
C ILE A 98 12.22 -6.29 13.02
N SER A 99 12.36 -7.50 12.51
CA SER A 99 13.27 -7.80 11.40
C SER A 99 12.68 -7.33 10.06
N VAL A 100 13.53 -7.24 9.03
CA VAL A 100 13.07 -6.98 7.64
C VAL A 100 12.13 -8.09 7.17
N GLU A 101 12.37 -9.34 7.56
CA GLU A 101 11.52 -10.47 7.20
C GLU A 101 10.12 -10.37 7.81
N SER A 102 10.02 -10.09 9.12
CA SER A 102 8.72 -9.87 9.77
C SER A 102 8.00 -8.63 9.23
N ALA A 103 8.75 -7.62 8.78
CA ALA A 103 8.18 -6.46 8.09
C ALA A 103 7.54 -6.86 6.74
N VAL A 104 8.19 -7.75 5.97
CA VAL A 104 7.62 -8.31 4.74
C VAL A 104 6.37 -9.15 5.02
N GLU A 105 6.41 -10.04 6.01
CA GLU A 105 5.24 -10.84 6.42
C GLU A 105 4.05 -9.94 6.79
N SER A 106 4.30 -8.87 7.56
CA SER A 106 3.27 -7.90 7.94
C SER A 106 2.66 -7.19 6.72
N LEU A 107 3.46 -6.86 5.71
CA LEU A 107 2.97 -6.25 4.46
C LEU A 107 2.11 -7.24 3.65
N ILE A 108 2.50 -8.51 3.60
CA ILE A 108 1.73 -9.57 2.94
C ILE A 108 0.40 -9.79 3.64
N ASP A 109 0.39 -9.86 4.97
CA ASP A 109 -0.83 -10.01 5.76
C ASP A 109 -1.78 -8.82 5.57
N LEU A 110 -1.25 -7.60 5.50
CA LEU A 110 -2.03 -6.41 5.19
C LEU A 110 -2.64 -6.49 3.79
N ALA A 111 -1.87 -6.92 2.78
CA ALA A 111 -2.38 -7.11 1.42
C ALA A 111 -3.50 -8.14 1.38
N PHE A 112 -3.36 -9.28 2.05
CA PHE A 112 -4.46 -10.25 2.12
C PHE A 112 -5.73 -9.72 2.79
N GLN A 113 -5.60 -8.80 3.76
CA GLN A 113 -6.74 -8.22 4.45
C GLN A 113 -7.44 -7.10 3.67
N HIS A 114 -6.66 -6.30 2.92
CA HIS A 114 -7.15 -5.07 2.29
C HIS A 114 -7.25 -5.13 0.76
N ASN A 115 -6.50 -6.02 0.11
CA ASN A 115 -6.51 -6.22 -1.32
C ASN A 115 -7.24 -7.52 -1.69
N GLY A 116 -7.48 -7.69 -3.00
CA GLY A 116 -8.14 -8.89 -3.53
C GLY A 116 -7.21 -10.10 -3.55
N GLN A 117 -7.72 -11.20 -4.14
CA GLN A 117 -6.90 -12.38 -4.40
C GLN A 117 -6.09 -12.17 -5.67
N ASP A 118 -4.93 -11.55 -5.50
CA ASP A 118 -3.90 -11.39 -6.53
C ASP A 118 -2.57 -11.92 -5.99
N ASP A 119 -1.63 -12.22 -6.88
CA ASP A 119 -0.31 -12.69 -6.50
C ASP A 119 0.52 -11.55 -5.89
N ILE A 120 1.00 -11.77 -4.67
CA ILE A 120 1.76 -10.78 -3.91
C ILE A 120 3.25 -11.13 -4.00
N SER A 121 4.04 -10.22 -4.56
CA SER A 121 5.50 -10.30 -4.58
C SER A 121 6.09 -9.06 -3.95
N VAL A 122 7.06 -9.24 -3.05
CA VAL A 122 7.66 -8.17 -2.24
C VAL A 122 9.17 -8.35 -2.16
N VAL A 123 9.90 -7.27 -2.37
CA VAL A 123 11.33 -7.16 -2.05
C VAL A 123 11.49 -5.93 -1.16
N LEU A 124 12.00 -6.14 0.05
CA LEU A 124 12.26 -5.08 1.01
C LEU A 124 13.73 -5.08 1.37
N THR A 125 14.36 -3.90 1.34
CA THR A 125 15.76 -3.73 1.72
C THR A 125 15.89 -2.56 2.67
N TYR A 126 16.58 -2.78 3.79
CA TYR A 126 17.02 -1.71 4.67
C TYR A 126 18.27 -1.07 4.10
N CYS A 127 18.23 0.25 3.94
CA CYS A 127 19.35 1.06 3.49
C CYS A 127 19.76 2.01 4.60
N ALA A 128 21.01 1.91 5.05
CA ALA A 128 21.61 2.84 5.98
C ALA A 128 22.67 3.69 5.27
N VAL A 129 22.66 4.99 5.52
CA VAL A 129 23.61 5.95 4.95
C VAL A 129 24.64 6.29 6.02
N SER A 130 25.91 5.96 5.74
CA SER A 130 27.03 6.36 6.58
C SER A 130 27.59 7.70 6.09
N PRO A 131 27.90 8.65 6.98
CA PRO A 131 28.55 9.91 6.61
C PRO A 131 30.01 9.73 6.11
N GLN A 132 30.54 8.49 6.13
CA GLN A 132 31.89 8.19 5.68
C GLN A 132 31.97 8.18 4.16
N TYR A 133 32.80 9.08 3.62
CA TYR A 133 33.20 9.11 2.22
C TYR A 133 33.81 7.75 1.80
N PRO A 134 33.60 7.30 0.55
CA PRO A 134 34.13 6.02 0.08
C PRO A 134 35.66 6.03 0.21
N THR A 135 36.18 5.26 1.16
CA THR A 135 37.62 5.02 1.27
C THR A 135 38.05 4.22 0.05
N VAL A 136 38.88 4.82 -0.80
CA VAL A 136 39.54 4.07 -1.89
C VAL A 136 40.36 2.97 -1.23
N LEU A 137 39.95 1.71 -1.39
CA LEU A 137 40.72 0.56 -0.93
C LEU A 137 42.04 0.57 -1.69
N ASN A 138 43.11 1.05 -1.05
CA ASN A 138 44.43 1.02 -1.62
C ASN A 138 44.97 -0.42 -1.51
N LEU A 139 44.68 -1.25 -2.52
CA LEU A 139 45.16 -2.63 -2.60
C LEU A 139 46.70 -2.75 -2.70
N GLY A 140 47.42 -1.63 -2.81
CA GLY A 140 48.89 -1.60 -2.90
C GLY A 140 49.63 -2.07 -1.66
N ASP A 141 48.98 -2.07 -0.49
CA ASP A 141 49.61 -2.47 0.78
C ASP A 141 49.37 -3.96 1.13
N MET A 142 48.63 -4.72 0.31
CA MET A 142 48.44 -6.16 0.50
C MET A 142 49.59 -6.98 -0.12
N SER A 143 50.81 -6.66 0.30
CA SER A 143 51.99 -7.48 -0.01
C SER A 143 51.95 -8.80 0.77
N SER A 144 51.51 -9.84 0.06
CA SER A 144 52.04 -11.20 0.11
C SER A 144 52.14 -11.89 1.50
N SER A 145 51.13 -12.71 1.84
CA SER A 145 51.43 -14.08 2.30
C SER A 145 50.24 -15.03 2.15
N LYS A 146 50.47 -16.06 1.30
CA LYS A 146 49.97 -17.44 1.32
C LYS A 146 48.51 -17.78 0.92
N GLU A 147 48.47 -18.43 -0.24
CA GLU A 147 47.70 -19.63 -0.60
C GLU A 147 46.22 -19.46 -1.00
N LEU A 148 46.01 -19.13 -2.28
CA LEU A 148 44.75 -19.30 -2.98
C LEU A 148 44.63 -20.73 -3.50
N GLN A 149 43.67 -21.51 -2.99
CA GLN A 149 43.27 -22.76 -3.61
C GLN A 149 42.41 -22.47 -4.85
N VAL A 150 42.89 -22.92 -6.01
CA VAL A 150 42.18 -22.86 -7.28
C VAL A 150 41.27 -24.08 -7.39
N VAL A 151 39.96 -23.89 -7.25
CA VAL A 151 38.98 -24.91 -7.63
C VAL A 151 38.73 -24.77 -9.13
N ASN A 152 39.27 -25.69 -9.91
CA ASN A 152 39.02 -25.80 -11.35
C ASN A 152 37.70 -26.56 -11.55
N LEU A 153 36.70 -25.90 -12.11
CA LEU A 153 35.44 -26.51 -12.51
C LEU A 153 35.29 -26.35 -14.02
N GLU A 154 35.65 -27.38 -14.79
CA GLU A 154 35.10 -27.65 -16.13
C GLU A 154 35.61 -28.98 -16.70
N GLN A 155 34.78 -29.58 -17.56
CA GLN A 155 34.85 -30.88 -18.26
C GLN A 155 34.25 -32.06 -17.47
N GLN A 156 33.18 -32.71 -17.93
CA GLN A 156 33.02 -33.22 -19.30
C GLN A 156 31.56 -33.19 -19.79
N THR A 157 31.41 -32.67 -21.01
CA THR A 157 30.29 -32.90 -21.93
C THR A 157 30.37 -34.33 -22.48
N ALA A 158 29.26 -35.07 -22.46
CA ALA A 158 29.01 -36.15 -23.41
C ALA A 158 27.50 -36.29 -23.67
N LEU A 159 27.09 -35.93 -24.88
CA LEU A 159 25.77 -36.14 -25.46
C LEU A 159 25.67 -37.56 -26.01
N THR A 160 24.61 -38.30 -25.67
CA THR A 160 23.94 -39.23 -26.62
C THR A 160 22.52 -39.57 -26.13
N PRO A 161 21.52 -39.72 -27.04
CA PRO A 161 20.10 -39.71 -26.69
C PRO A 161 19.51 -41.13 -26.60
N SER A 162 18.53 -41.33 -25.70
CA SER A 162 17.65 -42.50 -25.76
C SER A 162 16.26 -42.21 -25.16
N LEU A 163 15.24 -42.41 -25.98
CA LEU A 163 13.88 -42.81 -25.64
C LEU A 163 13.66 -44.17 -26.34
N PRO A 164 12.73 -45.07 -25.95
CA PRO A 164 11.43 -44.78 -25.33
C PRO A 164 10.93 -45.83 -24.28
N ALA A 165 9.63 -45.68 -23.92
CA ALA A 165 8.72 -46.58 -23.18
C ALA A 165 8.61 -46.36 -21.66
N GLU A 166 7.47 -46.45 -20.97
CA GLU A 166 6.03 -46.51 -21.28
C GLU A 166 5.31 -46.38 -19.91
N ILE A 167 4.31 -45.50 -19.85
CA ILE A 167 3.12 -45.40 -18.96
C ILE A 167 3.14 -46.11 -17.59
N THR A 168 2.95 -45.35 -16.50
CA THR A 168 1.91 -45.64 -15.48
C THR A 168 1.50 -44.35 -14.75
N THR A 169 0.26 -43.95 -14.98
CA THR A 169 -0.55 -42.98 -14.23
C THR A 169 -0.70 -43.36 -12.76
N THR A 170 -0.42 -42.44 -11.84
CA THR A 170 -1.07 -42.38 -10.52
C THR A 170 -1.23 -40.95 -10.01
N ASN A 171 -2.44 -40.43 -10.21
CA ASN A 171 -3.24 -39.59 -9.30
C ASN A 171 -2.61 -38.37 -8.61
N ASP A 172 -3.04 -37.22 -9.13
CA ASP A 172 -3.30 -35.97 -8.42
C ASP A 172 -3.91 -36.16 -7.03
N LYS A 173 -3.32 -35.48 -6.04
CA LYS A 173 -4.03 -35.03 -4.83
C LYS A 173 -3.67 -33.58 -4.53
N LYS A 174 -4.53 -32.69 -5.00
CA LYS A 174 -4.76 -31.33 -4.49
C LYS A 174 -5.29 -31.40 -3.05
N PRO A 175 -4.74 -30.66 -2.08
CA PRO A 175 -5.45 -30.44 -0.82
C PRO A 175 -6.49 -29.33 -0.99
N GLU A 176 -7.77 -29.72 -0.99
CA GLU A 176 -8.90 -28.81 -0.79
C GLU A 176 -9.05 -28.50 0.70
N THR A 177 -8.81 -27.25 1.10
CA THR A 177 -9.23 -26.76 2.42
C THR A 177 -10.61 -26.15 2.30
N THR A 178 -11.65 -26.97 2.51
CA THR A 178 -13.01 -26.48 2.70
C THR A 178 -13.16 -25.92 4.11
N ARG A 179 -12.84 -24.63 4.30
CA ARG A 179 -13.29 -23.90 5.49
C ARG A 179 -14.80 -23.68 5.33
N SER A 180 -15.56 -24.45 6.09
CA SER A 180 -17.01 -24.57 6.07
C SER A 180 -17.73 -23.22 5.98
N TYR A 181 -18.35 -22.98 4.81
CA TYR A 181 -19.27 -21.88 4.53
C TYR A 181 -20.43 -21.79 5.54
N ARG A 182 -20.66 -22.83 6.34
CA ARG A 182 -21.70 -22.84 7.38
C ARG A 182 -21.26 -22.13 8.67
N ASP A 183 -19.95 -22.00 8.92
CA ASP A 183 -19.44 -21.46 10.18
C ASP A 183 -19.34 -19.92 10.15
N TRP A 184 -19.00 -19.32 9.01
CA TRP A 184 -19.06 -17.85 8.87
C TRP A 184 -20.52 -17.34 8.82
N ILE A 185 -21.46 -18.11 8.25
CA ILE A 185 -22.89 -17.77 8.28
C ILE A 185 -23.41 -17.75 9.73
N ARG A 186 -23.01 -18.72 10.56
CA ARG A 186 -23.38 -18.76 11.99
C ARG A 186 -22.80 -17.57 12.76
N ALA A 187 -21.56 -17.17 12.44
CA ALA A 187 -20.95 -15.98 13.03
C ALA A 187 -21.68 -14.69 12.61
N LEU A 188 -22.10 -14.57 11.34
CA LEU A 188 -22.83 -13.41 10.83
C LEU A 188 -24.21 -13.24 11.48
N PHE A 189 -24.97 -14.33 11.64
CA PHE A 189 -26.26 -14.30 12.35
C PHE A 189 -26.08 -14.01 13.85
N GLY A 190 -25.00 -14.49 14.47
CA GLY A 190 -24.65 -14.14 15.85
C GLY A 190 -24.40 -12.64 16.03
N LEU A 191 -23.59 -12.05 15.15
CA LEU A 191 -23.28 -10.61 15.19
C LEU A 191 -24.53 -9.74 14.94
N LEU A 192 -25.35 -10.09 13.94
CA LEU A 192 -26.60 -9.38 13.64
C LEU A 192 -27.59 -9.45 14.82
N GLY A 193 -27.66 -10.59 15.52
CA GLY A 193 -28.47 -10.72 16.73
C GLY A 193 -28.03 -9.76 17.84
N VAL A 194 -26.72 -9.64 18.09
CA VAL A 194 -26.18 -8.73 19.11
C VAL A 194 -26.43 -7.26 18.74
N VAL A 195 -26.22 -6.89 17.48
CA VAL A 195 -26.50 -5.53 16.99
C VAL A 195 -27.98 -5.21 17.11
N GLY A 196 -28.87 -6.14 16.75
CA GLY A 196 -30.32 -5.96 16.89
C GLY A 196 -30.75 -5.72 18.34
N ILE A 197 -30.17 -6.44 19.30
CA ILE A 197 -30.44 -6.25 20.74
C ILE A 197 -29.96 -4.87 21.21
N LEU A 198 -28.76 -4.44 20.79
CA LEU A 198 -28.21 -3.13 21.17
C LEU A 198 -29.04 -1.97 20.60
N VAL A 199 -29.44 -2.06 19.34
CA VAL A 199 -30.29 -1.04 18.69
C VAL A 199 -31.68 -1.01 19.33
N GLY A 200 -32.27 -2.17 19.62
CA GLY A 200 -33.56 -2.26 20.31
C GLY A 200 -33.52 -1.65 21.72
N ALA A 201 -32.49 -1.97 22.51
CA ALA A 201 -32.31 -1.40 23.84
C ALA A 201 -32.10 0.12 23.79
N GLY A 202 -31.32 0.62 22.82
CA GLY A 202 -31.12 2.05 22.60
C GLY A 202 -32.40 2.80 22.22
N ALA A 203 -33.23 2.21 21.35
CA ALA A 203 -34.51 2.80 20.96
C ALA A 203 -35.52 2.87 22.13
N ILE A 204 -35.55 1.85 23.00
CA ILE A 204 -36.40 1.86 24.21
C ILE A 204 -35.92 2.93 25.21
N LEU A 205 -34.60 3.08 25.40
CA LEU A 205 -34.04 4.14 26.23
C LEU A 205 -34.38 5.54 25.69
N LEU A 206 -34.22 5.76 24.38
CA LEU A 206 -34.58 7.03 23.76
C LEU A 206 -36.10 7.31 23.86
N ALA A 207 -36.94 6.30 23.66
CA ALA A 207 -38.40 6.44 23.79
C ALA A 207 -38.84 6.74 25.22
N THR A 208 -38.24 6.09 26.23
CA THR A 208 -38.51 6.40 27.64
C THR A 208 -38.03 7.81 28.02
N GLN A 209 -36.89 8.25 27.49
CA GLN A 209 -36.42 9.63 27.67
C GLN A 209 -37.35 10.65 27.01
N TRP A 210 -37.90 10.33 25.83
CA TRP A 210 -38.84 11.19 25.09
C TRP A 210 -40.20 11.31 25.79
N ILE A 211 -40.68 10.22 26.42
CA ILE A 211 -41.96 10.20 27.16
C ILE A 211 -41.85 10.92 28.51
N LEU A 212 -40.71 10.80 29.23
CA LEU A 212 -40.55 11.41 30.57
C LEU A 212 -40.15 12.88 30.55
N ALA A 213 -39.52 13.38 29.49
CA ALA A 213 -38.97 14.74 29.43
C ALA A 213 -39.10 15.39 28.05
N PRO A 214 -40.32 15.74 27.60
CA PRO A 214 -40.52 16.42 26.30
C PRO A 214 -39.85 17.81 26.22
N GLU A 215 -39.54 18.42 27.37
CA GLU A 215 -38.89 19.75 27.45
C GLU A 215 -37.36 19.72 27.38
N GLY A 216 -36.71 18.55 27.45
CA GLY A 216 -35.25 18.44 27.46
C GLY A 216 -34.59 18.98 26.19
N PHE A 217 -35.25 18.76 25.04
CA PHE A 217 -34.78 19.22 23.75
C PHE A 217 -34.86 20.75 23.61
N GLN A 218 -35.93 21.38 24.15
CA GLN A 218 -36.09 22.83 24.09
C GLN A 218 -35.03 23.55 24.94
N LYS A 219 -34.78 23.06 26.17
CA LYS A 219 -33.72 23.61 27.04
C LYS A 219 -32.31 23.44 26.44
N MET A 220 -32.07 22.34 25.72
CA MET A 220 -30.79 22.12 25.04
C MET A 220 -30.64 23.06 23.83
N ARG A 221 -31.69 23.20 23.00
CA ARG A 221 -31.70 24.12 21.86
C ARG A 221 -31.45 25.57 22.29
N ASP A 222 -32.16 26.03 23.32
CA ASP A 222 -32.08 27.42 23.76
C ASP A 222 -30.72 27.76 24.42
N ARG A 223 -29.97 26.73 24.87
CA ARG A 223 -28.60 26.87 25.39
C ARG A 223 -27.54 26.98 24.30
N PHE A 224 -27.73 26.30 23.17
CA PHE A 224 -26.76 26.31 22.05
C PHE A 224 -27.07 27.39 21.01
N PHE A 225 -28.33 27.81 20.90
CA PHE A 225 -28.79 28.79 19.92
C PHE A 225 -29.71 29.82 20.60
N PRO A 226 -29.17 30.75 21.39
CA PRO A 226 -29.97 31.85 21.92
C PRO A 226 -30.47 32.72 20.77
N SER A 227 -31.76 33.03 20.75
CA SER A 227 -32.35 33.93 19.75
C SER A 227 -31.72 35.32 19.85
N PRO A 228 -31.45 36.00 18.72
CA PRO A 228 -30.92 37.36 18.72
C PRO A 228 -31.87 38.34 19.42
N ASP A 229 -31.32 39.20 20.27
CA ASP A 229 -32.05 40.25 20.99
C ASP A 229 -32.54 41.31 19.99
N PRO A 230 -33.85 41.61 19.90
CA PRO A 230 -34.40 42.55 18.93
C PRO A 230 -34.01 44.03 19.16
N ASN A 231 -33.20 44.34 20.19
CA ASN A 231 -32.82 45.71 20.54
C ASN A 231 -31.36 46.11 20.25
N LEU A 232 -30.63 45.37 19.39
CA LEU A 232 -29.28 45.78 18.97
C LEU A 232 -29.32 46.56 17.64
N PRO A 233 -28.74 47.78 17.56
CA PRO A 233 -28.74 48.58 16.34
C PRO A 233 -27.85 47.95 15.26
N GLU A 234 -28.38 47.84 14.04
CA GLU A 234 -27.65 47.49 12.81
C GLU A 234 -26.55 48.52 12.53
N SER A 235 -25.29 48.09 12.54
CA SER A 235 -24.18 48.88 12.00
C SER A 235 -24.09 48.67 10.49
N SER A 236 -24.36 49.72 9.72
CA SER A 236 -24.13 49.79 8.28
C SER A 236 -22.63 49.88 7.95
N PRO A 237 -22.17 49.32 6.81
CA PRO A 237 -20.75 49.37 6.43
C PRO A 237 -20.41 50.70 5.74
N THR A 238 -19.35 51.35 6.23
CA THR A 238 -18.75 52.57 5.67
C THR A 238 -18.07 52.28 4.32
N GLU A 239 -18.50 53.01 3.31
CA GLU A 239 -17.94 53.09 1.96
C GLU A 239 -16.56 53.76 2.00
N GLN A 240 -15.50 53.09 1.54
CA GLN A 240 -14.16 53.65 1.41
C GLN A 240 -14.00 54.30 0.03
N GLU A 241 -13.89 55.64 0.01
CA GLU A 241 -13.43 56.41 -1.14
C GLU A 241 -11.97 56.07 -1.49
N LEU A 242 -11.71 55.90 -2.79
CA LEU A 242 -10.40 55.74 -3.42
C LEU A 242 -9.91 57.13 -3.90
N PRO A 243 -8.64 57.54 -3.68
CA PRO A 243 -8.15 58.81 -4.20
C PRO A 243 -7.62 58.67 -5.63
N ASP A 244 -7.93 59.65 -6.48
CA ASP A 244 -7.39 59.84 -7.82
C ASP A 244 -5.88 60.13 -7.81
N ASN A 245 -5.10 59.32 -8.57
CA ASN A 245 -4.02 59.75 -9.46
C ASN A 245 -3.51 58.60 -10.34
#